data_AF-A0A3D1QAZ8-F1
#
_entry.id   AF-A0A3D1QAZ8-F1
#
_cell.length_a   1.000
_cell.length_b   1.000
_cell.length_c   1.000
_cell.angle_alpha   90.00
_cell.angle_beta   90.00
_cell.angle_gamma   90.00
#
_symmetry.space_group_name_H-M   'P 1'
#
loop_
_entity.id
_entity.type
_entity.pdbx_description
1 polymer ?
#
loop_
_entity_poly.entity_id
_entity_poly.type
_entity_poly.pdbx_seq_one_letter_code
_entity_poly.pdbx_strand_id
1 'polypeptide(L)'
;MSEWVTLLALAAGLIMGGLGIALVMRGRLYSERLLYEQSIAGERAMYQENLAHKEQYLQELRQRERDLGQHISSLSGELQSQQQKRSAAEERCLRITELEASLDKKENLVSDLQMELNRLHKIQAGLEERLQESEKRLAREKQLLEQVREKMTEAFASLSAEALRSNNRSFLELAATSLEKYQEGARTDLETRHKAIQSLVEPVQNSLKQVDQKVQQLEKERTSAYASLMAEVGNMSRTQAQLHTETANLVKALRRPEVRGRWGELQLRRVVEMAGMVNFCDFVEQRSSESPDSRLRPDLIV
;
A
#
# COMPACT_ATOMS: atom_id res chain seq x y z
N MET A 1 138.48 -173.42 5.28
CA MET A 1 137.59 -173.14 6.44
C MET A 1 136.96 -171.76 6.25
N SER A 2 136.11 -171.42 5.27
CA SER A 2 134.93 -172.05 4.63
C SER A 2 133.62 -172.10 5.44
N GLU A 3 133.52 -171.46 6.62
CA GLU A 3 132.25 -171.33 7.38
C GLU A 3 131.75 -169.89 7.61
N TRP A 4 132.59 -168.86 7.45
CA TRP A 4 132.18 -167.46 7.67
C TRP A 4 131.38 -166.82 6.52
N VAL A 5 131.40 -167.41 5.32
CA VAL A 5 130.73 -166.83 4.14
C VAL A 5 129.22 -167.11 4.13
N THR A 6 128.77 -168.23 4.69
CA THR A 6 127.34 -168.62 4.71
C THR A 6 126.52 -167.87 5.76
N LEU A 7 127.12 -167.52 6.91
CA LEU A 7 126.46 -166.73 7.95
C LEU A 7 126.23 -165.26 7.54
N LEU A 8 127.14 -164.66 6.77
CA LEU A 8 126.96 -163.30 6.24
C LEU A 8 125.86 -163.21 5.18
N ALA A 9 125.69 -164.25 4.35
CA ALA A 9 124.63 -164.28 3.34
C ALA A 9 123.21 -164.36 3.96
N LEU A 10 123.05 -165.10 5.06
CA LEU A 10 121.77 -165.22 5.78
C LEU A 10 121.35 -163.92 6.49
N ALA A 11 122.31 -163.21 7.09
CA ALA A 11 122.05 -161.91 7.72
C ALA A 11 121.63 -160.84 6.69
N ALA A 12 122.25 -160.84 5.50
CA ALA A 12 121.88 -159.93 4.42
C ALA A 12 120.44 -160.18 3.89
N GLY A 13 120.02 -161.45 3.82
CA GLY A 13 118.66 -161.81 3.42
C GLY A 13 117.56 -161.33 4.39
N LEU A 14 117.81 -161.42 5.70
CA LEU A 14 116.87 -160.96 6.73
C LEU A 14 116.71 -159.44 6.76
N ILE A 15 117.81 -158.70 6.57
CA ILE A 15 117.78 -157.23 6.53
C ILE A 15 117.03 -156.73 5.29
N MET A 16 117.23 -157.37 4.13
CA MET A 16 116.48 -157.06 2.90
C MET A 16 114.98 -157.39 3.03
N GLY A 17 114.62 -158.50 3.67
CA GLY A 17 113.22 -158.87 3.94
C GLY A 17 112.51 -157.89 4.90
N GLY A 18 113.18 -157.47 5.97
CA GLY A 18 112.65 -156.49 6.93
C GLY A 18 112.45 -155.10 6.31
N LEU A 19 113.37 -154.65 5.46
CA LEU A 19 113.25 -153.41 4.70
C LEU A 19 112.06 -153.45 3.72
N GLY A 20 111.84 -154.59 3.06
CA GLY A 20 110.69 -154.78 2.17
C GLY A 20 109.35 -154.66 2.91
N ILE A 21 109.22 -155.31 4.07
CA ILE A 21 108.00 -155.26 4.89
C ILE A 21 107.76 -153.84 5.44
N ALA A 22 108.81 -153.16 5.90
CA ALA A 22 108.71 -151.78 6.39
C ALA A 22 108.28 -150.80 5.29
N LEU A 23 108.76 -150.98 4.05
CA LEU A 23 108.32 -150.20 2.89
C LEU A 23 106.85 -150.45 2.54
N VAL A 24 106.39 -151.70 2.61
CA VAL A 24 104.98 -152.04 2.34
C VAL A 24 104.05 -151.52 3.44
N MET A 25 104.44 -151.64 4.73
CA MET A 25 103.67 -151.06 5.84
C MET A 25 103.63 -149.54 5.79
N ARG A 26 104.76 -148.90 5.48
CA ARG A 26 104.83 -147.44 5.31
C ARG A 26 104.00 -147.00 4.11
N GLY A 27 104.02 -147.75 3.01
CA GLY A 27 103.16 -147.53 1.85
C GLY A 27 101.68 -147.65 2.17
N ARG A 28 101.28 -148.67 2.95
CA ARG A 28 99.88 -148.83 3.40
C ARG A 28 99.43 -147.73 4.35
N LEU A 29 100.23 -147.41 5.38
CA LEU A 29 99.93 -146.32 6.33
C LEU A 29 99.89 -144.96 5.63
N TYR A 30 100.73 -144.75 4.62
CA TYR A 30 100.70 -143.54 3.79
C TYR A 30 99.42 -143.50 2.93
N SER A 31 99.02 -144.62 2.33
CA SER A 31 97.78 -144.70 1.56
C SER A 31 96.52 -144.51 2.40
N GLU A 32 96.47 -145.07 3.61
CA GLU A 32 95.34 -144.87 4.53
C GLU A 32 95.29 -143.41 5.00
N ARG A 33 96.41 -142.82 5.41
CA ARG A 33 96.46 -141.39 5.76
C ARG A 33 96.01 -140.50 4.61
N LEU A 34 96.40 -140.81 3.37
CA LEU A 34 96.00 -140.05 2.20
C LEU A 34 94.49 -140.15 1.92
N LEU A 35 93.89 -141.33 2.12
CA LEU A 35 92.45 -141.53 1.99
C LEU A 35 91.66 -140.80 3.09
N TYR A 36 92.15 -140.82 4.34
CA TYR A 36 91.56 -140.06 5.45
C TYR A 36 91.72 -138.55 5.24
N GLU A 37 92.85 -138.07 4.74
CA GLU A 37 93.02 -136.67 4.36
C GLU A 37 92.10 -136.27 3.21
N GLN A 38 91.89 -137.14 2.21
CA GLN A 38 90.92 -136.90 1.14
C GLN A 38 89.47 -136.90 1.63
N SER A 39 89.08 -137.80 2.54
CA SER A 39 87.71 -137.82 3.08
C SER A 39 87.44 -136.60 3.95
N ILE A 40 88.38 -136.21 4.81
CA ILE A 40 88.29 -134.98 5.63
C ILE A 40 88.33 -133.74 4.74
N ALA A 41 89.16 -133.72 3.69
CA ALA A 41 89.18 -132.63 2.72
C ALA A 41 87.86 -132.53 1.94
N GLY A 42 87.25 -133.67 1.59
CA GLY A 42 85.93 -133.74 0.95
C GLY A 42 84.80 -133.23 1.84
N GLU A 43 84.75 -133.66 3.10
CA GLU A 43 83.80 -133.12 4.09
C GLU A 43 84.01 -131.63 4.31
N ARG A 44 85.26 -131.18 4.48
CA ARG A 44 85.59 -129.74 4.61
C ARG A 44 85.16 -128.95 3.38
N ALA A 45 85.37 -129.48 2.16
CA ALA A 45 84.93 -128.83 0.93
C ALA A 45 83.40 -128.71 0.87
N MET A 46 82.67 -129.77 1.23
CA MET A 46 81.20 -129.73 1.30
C MET A 46 80.69 -128.73 2.35
N TYR A 47 81.32 -128.67 3.52
CA TYR A 47 80.99 -127.67 4.54
C TYR A 47 81.33 -126.24 4.09
N GLN A 48 82.44 -126.06 3.38
CA GLN A 48 82.82 -124.76 2.80
C GLN A 48 81.83 -124.31 1.71
N GLU A 49 81.38 -125.22 0.85
CA GLU A 49 80.37 -124.92 -0.18
C GLU A 49 79.02 -124.56 0.44
N ASN A 50 78.56 -125.32 1.43
CA ASN A 50 77.33 -125.01 2.17
C ASN A 50 77.42 -123.67 2.93
N LEU A 51 78.60 -123.36 3.49
CA LEU A 51 78.85 -122.09 4.15
C LEU A 51 78.82 -120.95 3.14
N ALA A 52 79.46 -121.10 1.98
CA ALA A 52 79.44 -120.12 0.90
C ALA A 52 78.02 -119.88 0.35
N HIS A 53 77.23 -120.93 0.15
CA HIS A 53 75.83 -120.81 -0.28
C HIS A 53 74.97 -120.07 0.77
N LYS A 54 75.16 -120.38 2.07
CA LYS A 54 74.48 -119.64 3.16
C LYS A 54 74.93 -118.19 3.23
N GLU A 55 76.21 -117.90 3.01
CA GLU A 55 76.74 -116.54 2.95
C GLU A 55 76.16 -115.75 1.78
N GLN A 56 76.04 -116.36 0.61
CA GLN A 56 75.37 -115.75 -0.56
C GLN A 56 73.89 -115.47 -0.27
N TYR A 57 73.16 -116.44 0.30
CA TYR A 57 71.76 -116.25 0.67
C TYR A 57 71.58 -115.13 1.71
N LEU A 58 72.47 -115.05 2.70
CA LEU A 58 72.47 -113.95 3.68
C LEU A 58 72.79 -112.59 3.05
N GLN A 59 73.67 -112.54 2.04
CA GLN A 59 73.95 -111.32 1.29
C GLN A 59 72.73 -110.85 0.49
N GLU A 60 72.04 -111.77 -0.19
CA GLU A 60 70.81 -111.47 -0.93
C GLU A 60 69.71 -110.98 0.01
N LEU A 61 69.53 -111.63 1.17
CA LEU A 61 68.55 -111.20 2.18
C LEU A 61 68.86 -109.79 2.69
N ARG A 62 70.14 -109.49 3.00
CA ARG A 62 70.59 -108.16 3.42
C ARG A 62 70.42 -107.11 2.33
N GLN A 63 70.60 -107.48 1.07
CA GLN A 63 70.34 -106.58 -0.05
C GLN A 63 68.85 -106.26 -0.14
N ARG A 64 67.98 -107.27 -0.02
CA ARG A 64 66.53 -107.08 -0.01
C ARG A 64 66.05 -106.25 1.19
N GLU A 65 66.63 -106.44 2.37
CA GLU A 65 66.37 -105.58 3.54
C GLU A 65 66.78 -104.12 3.30
N ARG A 66 67.94 -103.90 2.65
CA ARG A 66 68.38 -102.54 2.26
C ARG A 66 67.45 -101.92 1.23
N ASP A 67 67.06 -102.67 0.20
CA ASP A 67 66.17 -102.20 -0.86
C ASP A 67 64.77 -101.88 -0.29
N LEU A 68 64.24 -102.75 0.58
CA LEU A 68 62.99 -102.50 1.30
C LEU A 68 63.11 -101.30 2.24
N GLY A 69 64.22 -101.14 2.95
CA GLY A 69 64.49 -99.97 3.79
C GLY A 69 64.52 -98.67 2.98
N GLN A 70 65.14 -98.69 1.80
CA GLN A 70 65.11 -97.57 0.86
C GLN A 70 63.70 -97.26 0.37
N HIS A 71 62.93 -98.28 -0.02
CA HIS A 71 61.53 -98.11 -0.44
C HIS A 71 60.63 -97.57 0.69
N ILE A 72 60.81 -98.06 1.92
CA ILE A 72 60.08 -97.53 3.08
C ILE A 72 60.46 -96.07 3.31
N SER A 73 61.73 -95.71 3.18
CA SER A 73 62.19 -94.32 3.35
C SER A 73 61.64 -93.40 2.26
N SER A 74 61.58 -93.84 0.99
CA SER A 74 61.03 -93.06 -0.10
C SER A 74 59.52 -92.90 0.03
N LEU A 75 58.80 -93.99 0.35
CA LEU A 75 57.35 -93.95 0.63
C LEU A 75 57.03 -93.06 1.84
N SER A 76 57.86 -93.08 2.88
CA SER A 76 57.70 -92.20 4.05
C SER A 76 57.90 -90.74 3.66
N GLY A 77 58.90 -90.44 2.83
CA GLY A 77 59.15 -89.09 2.31
C GLY A 77 58.02 -88.58 1.41
N GLU A 78 57.48 -89.45 0.54
CA GLU A 78 56.33 -89.14 -0.30
C GLU A 78 55.08 -88.89 0.55
N LEU A 79 54.80 -89.74 1.54
CA LEU A 79 53.68 -89.57 2.46
C LEU A 79 53.79 -88.24 3.23
N GLN A 80 54.98 -87.90 3.72
CA GLN A 80 55.21 -86.62 4.40
C GLN A 80 54.98 -85.42 3.46
N SER A 81 55.44 -85.49 2.21
CA SER A 81 55.18 -84.45 1.20
C SER A 81 53.68 -84.30 0.91
N GLN A 82 52.95 -85.41 0.81
CA GLN A 82 51.50 -85.37 0.60
C GLN A 82 50.74 -84.83 1.82
N GLN A 83 51.17 -85.18 3.04
CA GLN A 83 50.61 -84.61 4.27
C GLN A 83 50.80 -83.09 4.33
N GLN A 84 51.98 -82.58 3.99
CA GLN A 84 52.25 -81.14 3.94
C GLN A 84 51.41 -80.43 2.88
N LYS A 85 51.26 -81.03 1.68
CA LYS A 85 50.39 -80.47 0.63
C LYS A 85 48.94 -80.45 1.06
N ARG A 86 48.48 -81.51 1.74
CA ARG A 86 47.11 -81.61 2.26
C ARG A 86 46.86 -80.59 3.35
N SER A 87 47.76 -80.42 4.32
CA SER A 87 47.60 -79.40 5.37
C SER A 87 47.57 -77.98 4.79
N ALA A 88 48.46 -77.68 3.83
CA ALA A 88 48.46 -76.39 3.14
C ALA A 88 47.18 -76.16 2.31
N ALA A 89 46.61 -77.22 1.72
CA ALA A 89 45.32 -77.13 1.03
C ALA A 89 44.16 -76.92 2.02
N GLU A 90 44.15 -77.62 3.16
CA GLU A 90 43.17 -77.47 4.23
C GLU A 90 43.18 -76.04 4.81
N GLU A 91 44.35 -75.46 5.06
CA GLU A 91 44.49 -74.05 5.49
C GLU A 91 43.94 -73.06 4.45
N ARG A 92 44.22 -73.29 3.16
CA ARG A 92 43.68 -72.45 2.08
C ARG A 92 42.16 -72.57 1.97
N CYS A 93 41.60 -73.77 2.11
CA CYS A 93 40.16 -73.97 2.13
C CYS A 93 39.51 -73.19 3.28
N LEU A 94 40.08 -73.25 4.48
CA LEU A 94 39.60 -72.45 5.62
C LEU A 94 39.64 -70.95 5.30
N ARG A 95 40.74 -70.46 4.72
CA ARG A 95 40.85 -69.05 4.35
C ARG A 95 39.82 -68.62 3.29
N ILE A 96 39.54 -69.47 2.31
CA ILE A 96 38.51 -69.21 1.30
C ILE A 96 37.14 -69.08 1.99
N THR A 97 36.79 -69.98 2.91
CA THR A 97 35.51 -69.90 3.63
C THR A 97 35.38 -68.62 4.48
N GLU A 98 36.47 -68.16 5.10
CA GLU A 98 36.47 -66.88 5.83
C GLU A 98 36.26 -65.68 4.88
N LEU A 99 36.89 -65.72 3.70
CA LEU A 99 36.76 -64.66 2.70
C LEU A 99 35.36 -64.63 2.10
N GLU A 100 34.78 -65.79 1.80
CA GLU A 100 33.38 -65.93 1.35
C GLU A 100 32.42 -65.35 2.40
N ALA A 101 32.58 -65.73 3.68
CA ALA A 101 31.76 -65.18 4.76
C ALA A 101 31.94 -63.65 4.94
N SER A 102 33.13 -63.12 4.66
CA SER A 102 33.39 -61.68 4.68
C SER A 102 32.76 -60.97 3.47
N LEU A 103 32.82 -61.59 2.29
CA LEU A 103 32.21 -61.08 1.07
C LEU A 103 30.69 -61.01 1.23
N ASP A 104 30.05 -62.07 1.72
CA ASP A 104 28.60 -62.09 2.00
C ASP A 104 28.20 -60.96 2.94
N LYS A 105 28.97 -60.71 4.00
CA LYS A 105 28.72 -59.60 4.93
C LYS A 105 28.80 -58.24 4.22
N LYS A 106 29.76 -58.07 3.31
CA LYS A 106 29.93 -56.83 2.56
C LYS A 106 28.83 -56.66 1.52
N GLU A 107 28.44 -57.72 0.82
CA GLU A 107 27.33 -57.70 -0.14
C GLU A 107 26.01 -57.34 0.53
N ASN A 108 25.72 -57.93 1.69
CA ASN A 108 24.56 -57.58 2.51
C ASN A 108 24.59 -56.10 2.93
N LEU A 109 25.73 -55.61 3.43
CA LEU A 109 25.89 -54.20 3.81
C LEU A 109 25.70 -53.25 2.61
N VAL A 110 26.23 -53.61 1.44
CA VAL A 110 26.06 -52.83 0.21
C VAL A 110 24.59 -52.80 -0.20
N SER A 111 23.89 -53.94 -0.13
CA SER A 111 22.45 -54.01 -0.38
C SER A 111 21.67 -53.11 0.58
N ASP A 112 21.95 -53.17 1.88
CA ASP A 112 21.30 -52.34 2.89
C ASP A 112 21.54 -50.84 2.65
N LEU A 113 22.78 -50.45 2.34
CA LEU A 113 23.13 -49.07 2.03
C LEU A 113 22.45 -48.58 0.73
N GLN A 114 22.31 -49.44 -0.28
CA GLN A 114 21.58 -49.12 -1.50
C GLN A 114 20.08 -48.94 -1.22
N MET A 115 19.48 -49.75 -0.36
CA MET A 115 18.09 -49.59 0.06
C MET A 115 17.90 -48.25 0.79
N GLU A 116 18.80 -47.89 1.70
CA GLU A 116 18.70 -46.63 2.45
C GLU A 116 18.96 -45.41 1.55
N LEU A 117 19.90 -45.47 0.62
CA LEU A 117 20.10 -44.40 -0.39
C LEU A 117 18.85 -44.19 -1.25
N ASN A 118 18.25 -45.29 -1.72
CA ASN A 118 17.01 -45.20 -2.49
C ASN A 118 15.85 -44.63 -1.66
N ARG A 119 15.79 -44.96 -0.36
CA ARG A 119 14.81 -44.38 0.57
C ARG A 119 15.04 -42.88 0.75
N LEU A 120 16.27 -42.46 0.99
CA LEU A 120 16.63 -41.04 1.18
C LEU A 120 16.36 -40.24 -0.09
N HIS A 121 16.70 -40.75 -1.28
CA HIS A 121 16.36 -40.09 -2.54
C HIS A 121 14.85 -39.92 -2.75
N LYS A 122 14.03 -40.93 -2.38
CA LYS A 122 12.57 -40.80 -2.43
C LYS A 122 12.05 -39.71 -1.49
N ILE A 123 12.60 -39.64 -0.28
CA ILE A 123 12.24 -38.59 0.70
C ILE A 123 12.65 -37.21 0.18
N GLN A 124 13.87 -37.08 -0.33
CA GLN A 124 14.38 -35.83 -0.89
C GLN A 124 13.51 -35.34 -2.04
N ALA A 125 13.19 -36.20 -3.02
CA ALA A 125 12.30 -35.85 -4.12
C ALA A 125 10.92 -35.38 -3.63
N GLY A 126 10.34 -36.05 -2.63
CA GLY A 126 9.07 -35.65 -2.03
C GLY A 126 9.14 -34.32 -1.26
N LEU A 127 10.27 -34.01 -0.64
CA LEU A 127 10.50 -32.72 0.04
C LEU A 127 10.69 -31.58 -0.97
N GLU A 128 11.44 -31.82 -2.04
CA GLU A 128 11.65 -30.85 -3.13
C GLU A 128 10.32 -30.50 -3.83
N GLU A 129 9.47 -31.50 -4.09
CA GLU A 129 8.13 -31.26 -4.65
C GLU A 129 7.26 -30.40 -3.73
N ARG A 130 7.23 -30.72 -2.43
CA ARG A 130 6.49 -29.93 -1.43
C ARG A 130 7.01 -28.50 -1.31
N LEU A 131 8.33 -28.31 -1.38
CA LEU A 131 8.94 -26.98 -1.35
C LEU A 131 8.51 -26.17 -2.58
N GLN A 132 8.59 -26.78 -3.77
CA GLN A 132 8.19 -26.12 -5.01
C GLN A 132 6.69 -25.78 -5.03
N GLU A 133 5.84 -26.65 -4.49
CA GLU A 133 4.40 -26.38 -4.35
C GLU A 133 4.14 -25.22 -3.37
N SER A 134 4.81 -25.23 -2.21
CA SER A 134 4.77 -24.16 -1.21
C SER A 134 5.18 -22.81 -1.80
N GLU A 135 6.28 -22.76 -2.54
CA GLU A 135 6.76 -21.54 -3.21
C GLU A 135 5.77 -21.02 -4.25
N LYS A 136 5.19 -21.91 -5.07
CA LYS A 136 4.14 -21.56 -6.03
C LYS A 136 2.89 -21.04 -5.33
N ARG A 137 2.50 -21.63 -4.19
CA ARG A 137 1.36 -21.17 -3.38
C ARG A 137 1.62 -19.76 -2.83
N LEU A 138 2.79 -19.53 -2.24
CA LEU A 138 3.18 -18.23 -1.70
C LEU A 138 3.24 -17.15 -2.79
N ALA A 139 3.73 -17.48 -3.98
CA ALA A 139 3.75 -16.57 -5.12
C ALA A 139 2.32 -16.17 -5.56
N ARG A 140 1.41 -17.14 -5.67
CA ARG A 140 -0.01 -16.89 -5.99
C ARG A 140 -0.71 -16.04 -4.93
N GLU A 141 -0.45 -16.32 -3.65
CA GLU A 141 -1.02 -15.57 -2.53
C GLU A 141 -0.54 -14.12 -2.53
N LYS A 142 0.76 -13.88 -2.72
CA LYS A 142 1.32 -12.52 -2.87
C LYS A 142 0.70 -11.77 -4.03
N GLN A 143 0.54 -12.42 -5.18
CA GLN A 143 -0.09 -11.80 -6.35
C GLN A 143 -1.56 -11.45 -6.07
N LEU A 144 -2.31 -12.33 -5.39
CA LEU A 144 -3.69 -12.06 -5.01
C LEU A 144 -3.77 -10.89 -4.02
N LEU A 145 -2.89 -10.84 -3.02
CA LEU A 145 -2.85 -9.75 -2.04
C LEU A 145 -2.55 -8.40 -2.71
N GLU A 146 -1.62 -8.36 -3.67
CA GLU A 146 -1.33 -7.12 -4.40
C GLU A 146 -2.53 -6.70 -5.26
N GLN A 147 -3.18 -7.63 -5.96
CA GLN A 147 -4.41 -7.33 -6.71
C GLN A 147 -5.54 -6.83 -5.82
N VAL A 148 -5.72 -7.41 -4.63
CA VAL A 148 -6.72 -6.96 -3.65
C VAL A 148 -6.38 -5.57 -3.15
N ARG A 149 -5.10 -5.28 -2.87
CA ARG A 149 -4.62 -3.97 -2.44
C ARG A 149 -4.84 -2.91 -3.52
N GLU A 150 -4.54 -3.21 -4.78
CA GLU A 150 -4.79 -2.32 -5.92
C GLU A 150 -6.28 -2.00 -6.04
N LYS A 151 -7.14 -3.03 -6.08
CA LYS A 151 -8.60 -2.86 -6.15
C LYS A 151 -9.16 -2.08 -4.96
N MET A 152 -8.64 -2.31 -3.75
CA MET A 152 -9.03 -1.54 -2.56
C MET A 152 -8.61 -0.08 -2.66
N THR A 153 -7.42 0.20 -3.18
CA THR A 153 -6.93 1.57 -3.37
C THR A 153 -7.77 2.31 -4.40
N GLU A 154 -8.11 1.65 -5.51
CA GLU A 154 -8.99 2.19 -6.56
C GLU A 154 -10.42 2.43 -6.03
N ALA A 155 -11.00 1.45 -5.34
CA ALA A 155 -12.33 1.57 -4.74
C ALA A 155 -12.37 2.70 -3.69
N PHE A 156 -11.33 2.81 -2.86
CA PHE A 156 -11.22 3.88 -1.87
C PHE A 156 -11.09 5.26 -2.51
N ALA A 157 -10.27 5.39 -3.56
CA ALA A 157 -10.11 6.65 -4.30
C ALA A 157 -11.44 7.07 -4.95
N SER A 158 -12.13 6.15 -5.60
CA SER A 158 -13.44 6.40 -6.22
C SER A 158 -14.50 6.78 -5.17
N LEU A 159 -14.59 6.04 -4.07
CA LEU A 159 -15.57 6.31 -3.01
C LEU A 159 -15.30 7.65 -2.33
N SER A 160 -14.03 7.99 -2.07
CA SER A 160 -13.64 9.26 -1.45
C SER A 160 -13.93 10.43 -2.37
N ALA A 161 -13.64 10.31 -3.67
CA ALA A 161 -13.94 11.33 -4.66
C ALA A 161 -15.46 11.56 -4.77
N GLU A 162 -16.26 10.49 -4.80
CA GLU A 162 -17.72 10.58 -4.84
C GLU A 162 -18.29 11.18 -3.55
N ALA A 163 -17.83 10.72 -2.38
CA ALA A 163 -18.26 11.25 -1.08
C ALA A 163 -17.92 12.73 -0.93
N LEU A 164 -16.72 13.16 -1.33
CA LEU A 164 -16.31 14.57 -1.27
C LEU A 164 -17.11 15.43 -2.26
N ARG A 165 -17.36 14.92 -3.48
CA ARG A 165 -18.17 15.61 -4.49
C ARG A 165 -19.62 15.78 -4.03
N SER A 166 -20.20 14.71 -3.49
CA SER A 166 -21.55 14.70 -2.92
C SER A 166 -21.67 15.69 -1.75
N ASN A 167 -20.72 15.64 -0.80
CA ASN A 167 -20.69 16.54 0.35
C ASN A 167 -20.53 18.01 -0.07
N ASN A 168 -19.59 18.32 -0.96
CA ASN A 168 -19.42 19.69 -1.48
C ASN A 168 -20.68 20.20 -2.17
N ARG A 169 -21.38 19.35 -2.94
CA ARG A 169 -22.65 19.72 -3.58
C ARG A 169 -23.73 20.02 -2.54
N SER A 170 -23.93 19.14 -1.58
CA SER A 170 -24.90 19.36 -0.49
C SER A 170 -24.57 20.61 0.33
N PHE A 171 -23.29 20.87 0.59
CA PHE A 171 -22.84 22.08 1.27
C PHE A 171 -23.15 23.35 0.45
N LEU A 172 -22.88 23.35 -0.85
CA LEU A 172 -23.19 24.47 -1.73
C LEU A 172 -24.70 24.70 -1.88
N GLU A 173 -25.50 23.63 -1.98
CA GLU A 173 -26.97 23.71 -2.01
C GLU A 173 -27.51 24.30 -0.69
N LEU A 174 -26.99 23.86 0.46
CA LEU A 174 -27.36 24.40 1.76
C LEU A 174 -26.95 25.88 1.90
N ALA A 175 -25.74 26.23 1.47
CA ALA A 175 -25.25 27.60 1.49
C ALA A 175 -26.08 28.52 0.58
N ALA A 176 -26.42 28.07 -0.63
CA ALA A 176 -27.30 28.80 -1.55
C ALA A 176 -28.68 29.02 -0.94
N THR A 177 -29.30 27.97 -0.39
CA THR A 177 -30.61 28.06 0.27
C THR A 177 -30.58 29.01 1.47
N SER A 178 -29.51 28.97 2.28
CA SER A 178 -29.36 29.87 3.42
C SER A 178 -29.18 31.32 2.96
N LEU A 179 -28.36 31.56 1.94
CA LEU A 179 -28.11 32.90 1.40
C LEU A 179 -29.39 33.48 0.78
N GLU A 180 -30.15 32.68 0.05
CA GLU A 180 -31.44 33.07 -0.53
C GLU A 180 -32.43 33.48 0.57
N LYS A 181 -32.55 32.70 1.65
CA LYS A 181 -33.35 33.09 2.83
C LYS A 181 -32.89 34.41 3.45
N TYR A 182 -31.59 34.64 3.57
CA TYR A 182 -31.07 35.92 4.08
C TYR A 182 -31.37 37.09 3.13
N GLN A 183 -31.24 36.89 1.82
CA GLN A 183 -31.57 37.91 0.82
C GLN A 183 -33.06 38.24 0.82
N GLU A 184 -33.92 37.22 0.90
CA GLU A 184 -35.37 37.40 0.97
C GLU A 184 -35.77 38.12 2.27
N GLY A 185 -35.18 37.75 3.41
CA GLY A 185 -35.36 38.44 4.68
C GLY A 185 -34.91 39.91 4.61
N ALA A 186 -33.75 40.19 4.01
CA ALA A 186 -33.24 41.54 3.84
C ALA A 186 -34.10 42.37 2.88
N ARG A 187 -34.60 41.78 1.79
CA ARG A 187 -35.53 42.44 0.84
C ARG A 187 -36.84 42.78 1.53
N THR A 188 -37.38 41.85 2.33
CA THR A 188 -38.59 42.07 3.11
C THR A 188 -38.38 43.19 4.13
N ASP A 189 -37.25 43.20 4.86
CA ASP A 189 -36.91 44.30 5.80
C ASP A 189 -36.76 45.65 5.09
N LEU A 190 -36.17 45.66 3.89
CA LEU A 190 -36.05 46.89 3.11
C LEU A 190 -37.43 47.41 2.66
N GLU A 191 -38.32 46.50 2.25
CA GLU A 191 -39.68 46.83 1.83
C GLU A 191 -40.55 47.32 3.00
N THR A 192 -40.43 46.70 4.18
CA THR A 192 -41.12 47.17 5.39
C THR A 192 -40.60 48.54 5.82
N ARG A 193 -39.27 48.78 5.78
CA ARG A 193 -38.68 50.10 6.02
C ARG A 193 -39.16 51.12 5.01
N HIS A 194 -39.22 50.77 3.72
CA HIS A 194 -39.72 51.66 2.68
C HIS A 194 -41.17 52.07 2.95
N LYS A 195 -42.05 51.11 3.29
CA LYS A 195 -43.44 51.38 3.68
C LYS A 195 -43.54 52.25 4.93
N ALA A 196 -42.70 52.01 5.94
CA ALA A 196 -42.66 52.82 7.17
C ALA A 196 -42.16 54.25 6.90
N ILE A 197 -41.16 54.42 6.03
CA ILE A 197 -40.70 55.76 5.62
C ILE A 197 -41.80 56.47 4.84
N GLN A 198 -42.48 55.78 3.91
CA GLN A 198 -43.58 56.34 3.15
C GLN A 198 -44.71 56.82 4.08
N SER A 199 -45.11 56.02 5.07
CA SER A 199 -46.16 56.41 6.02
C SER A 199 -45.74 57.56 6.95
N LEU A 200 -44.45 57.73 7.24
CA LEU A 200 -43.92 58.88 7.98
C LEU A 200 -43.89 60.16 7.12
N VAL A 201 -43.60 60.05 5.82
CA VAL A 201 -43.47 61.20 4.90
C VAL A 201 -44.82 61.66 4.34
N GLU A 202 -45.79 60.76 4.20
CA GLU A 202 -47.12 61.05 3.64
C GLU A 202 -47.87 62.17 4.39
N PRO A 203 -47.89 62.23 5.74
CA PRO A 203 -48.45 63.37 6.47
C PRO A 203 -47.75 64.69 6.14
N VAL A 204 -46.42 64.69 5.98
CA VAL A 204 -45.66 65.89 5.62
C VAL A 204 -46.02 66.37 4.21
N GLN A 205 -46.10 65.45 3.25
CA GLN A 205 -46.54 65.76 1.89
C GLN A 205 -47.97 66.33 1.87
N ASN A 206 -48.88 65.74 2.66
CA ASN A 206 -50.25 66.19 2.79
C ASN A 206 -50.35 67.57 3.48
N SER A 207 -49.56 67.82 4.53
CA SER A 207 -49.47 69.13 5.18
C SER A 207 -48.92 70.20 4.22
N LEU A 208 -47.88 69.89 3.43
CA LEU A 208 -47.35 70.80 2.42
C LEU A 208 -48.39 71.13 1.34
N LYS A 209 -49.15 70.14 0.87
CA LYS A 209 -50.27 70.37 -0.06
C LYS A 209 -51.34 71.27 0.55
N GLN A 210 -51.71 71.07 1.81
CA GLN A 210 -52.68 71.93 2.48
C GLN A 210 -52.16 73.37 2.67
N VAL A 211 -50.86 73.53 2.97
CA VAL A 211 -50.22 74.84 3.05
C VAL A 211 -50.24 75.53 1.68
N ASP A 212 -49.85 74.83 0.61
CA ASP A 212 -49.89 75.36 -0.76
C ASP A 212 -51.30 75.83 -1.15
N GLN A 213 -52.33 75.02 -0.87
CA GLN A 213 -53.73 75.39 -1.08
C GLN A 213 -54.15 76.63 -0.28
N LYS A 214 -53.77 76.69 1.00
CA LYS A 214 -54.06 77.87 1.85
C LYS A 214 -53.35 79.12 1.35
N VAL A 215 -52.12 79.00 0.87
CA VAL A 215 -51.35 80.13 0.28
C VAL A 215 -52.01 80.61 -1.00
N GLN A 216 -52.41 79.71 -1.92
CA GLN A 216 -53.13 80.07 -3.13
C GLN A 216 -54.46 80.78 -2.81
N GLN A 217 -55.20 80.30 -1.81
CA GLN A 217 -56.44 80.92 -1.36
C GLN A 217 -56.19 82.31 -0.75
N LEU A 218 -55.18 82.46 0.10
CA LEU A 218 -54.78 83.75 0.67
C LEU A 218 -54.36 84.75 -0.41
N GLU A 219 -53.61 84.33 -1.42
CA GLU A 219 -53.21 85.17 -2.55
C GLU A 219 -54.42 85.64 -3.37
N LYS A 220 -55.41 84.77 -3.56
CA LYS A 220 -56.68 85.11 -4.22
C LYS A 220 -57.49 86.11 -3.40
N GLU A 221 -57.64 85.88 -2.10
CA GLU A 221 -58.31 86.79 -1.16
C GLU A 221 -57.60 88.14 -1.10
N ARG A 222 -56.26 88.14 -1.04
CA ARG A 222 -55.42 89.33 -1.07
C ARG A 222 -55.63 90.14 -2.35
N THR A 223 -55.64 89.48 -3.51
CA THR A 223 -55.89 90.12 -4.80
C THR A 223 -57.28 90.75 -4.86
N SER A 224 -58.30 90.04 -4.36
CA SER A 224 -59.69 90.53 -4.25
C SER A 224 -59.80 91.75 -3.31
N ALA A 225 -59.12 91.70 -2.15
CA ALA A 225 -59.08 92.79 -1.19
C ALA A 225 -58.38 94.03 -1.78
N TYR A 226 -57.27 93.85 -2.50
CA TYR A 226 -56.60 94.96 -3.21
C TYR A 226 -57.47 95.56 -4.31
N ALA A 227 -58.19 94.73 -5.08
CA ALA A 227 -59.13 95.23 -6.09
C ALA A 227 -60.26 96.04 -5.45
N SER A 228 -60.83 95.56 -4.35
CA SER A 228 -61.84 96.28 -3.58
C SER A 228 -61.30 97.60 -3.01
N LEU A 229 -60.09 97.59 -2.45
CA LEU A 229 -59.46 98.79 -1.91
C LEU A 229 -59.14 99.82 -3.00
N MET A 230 -58.67 99.38 -4.17
CA MET A 230 -58.47 100.25 -5.33
C MET A 230 -59.78 100.85 -5.85
N ALA A 231 -60.86 100.06 -5.85
CA ALA A 231 -62.19 100.57 -6.19
C ALA A 231 -62.66 101.63 -5.19
N GLU A 232 -62.47 101.41 -3.90
CA GLU A 232 -62.85 102.36 -2.84
C GLU A 232 -62.01 103.64 -2.90
N VAL A 233 -60.69 103.54 -3.08
CA VAL A 233 -59.82 104.71 -3.29
C VAL A 233 -60.20 105.46 -4.57
N GLY A 234 -60.54 104.72 -5.64
CA GLY A 234 -61.05 105.30 -6.88
C GLY A 234 -62.37 106.05 -6.69
N ASN A 235 -63.31 105.48 -5.93
CA ASN A 235 -64.56 106.14 -5.55
C ASN A 235 -64.29 107.39 -4.71
N MET A 236 -63.40 107.30 -3.71
CA MET A 236 -63.01 108.45 -2.88
C MET A 236 -62.41 109.57 -3.72
N SER A 237 -61.54 109.26 -4.69
CA SER A 237 -60.97 110.24 -5.61
C SER A 237 -62.04 110.91 -6.49
N ARG A 238 -63.02 110.14 -6.99
CA ARG A 238 -64.17 110.68 -7.74
C ARG A 238 -65.04 111.60 -6.88
N THR A 239 -65.37 111.17 -5.67
CA THR A 239 -66.14 111.98 -4.71
C THR A 239 -65.40 113.27 -4.36
N GLN A 240 -64.08 113.22 -4.19
CA GLN A 240 -63.25 114.42 -3.96
C GLN A 240 -63.27 115.38 -5.17
N ALA A 241 -63.18 114.86 -6.40
CA ALA A 241 -63.28 115.67 -7.61
C ALA A 241 -64.68 116.31 -7.77
N GLN A 242 -65.74 115.56 -7.45
CA GLN A 242 -67.11 116.06 -7.46
C GLN A 242 -67.32 117.14 -6.39
N LEU A 243 -66.84 116.92 -5.17
CA LEU A 243 -66.87 117.92 -4.10
C LEU A 243 -66.12 119.20 -4.50
N HIS A 244 -64.94 119.09 -5.11
CA HIS A 244 -64.17 120.24 -5.62
C HIS A 244 -64.95 121.02 -6.69
N THR A 245 -65.68 120.31 -7.56
CA THR A 245 -66.50 120.94 -8.62
C THR A 245 -67.70 121.68 -8.02
N GLU A 246 -68.41 121.04 -7.08
CA GLU A 246 -69.55 121.67 -6.39
C GLU A 246 -69.12 122.87 -5.55
N THR A 247 -67.98 122.79 -4.85
CA THR A 247 -67.42 123.95 -4.13
C THR A 247 -66.98 125.05 -5.09
N ALA A 248 -66.39 124.73 -6.25
CA ALA A 248 -66.10 125.73 -7.27
C ALA A 248 -67.37 126.41 -7.81
N ASN A 249 -68.45 125.65 -8.03
CA ASN A 249 -69.77 126.18 -8.41
C ASN A 249 -70.35 127.09 -7.31
N LEU A 250 -70.24 126.68 -6.04
CA LEU A 250 -70.68 127.48 -4.89
C LEU A 250 -69.90 128.80 -4.78
N VAL A 251 -68.57 128.75 -4.91
CA VAL A 251 -67.71 129.95 -4.92
C VAL A 251 -68.05 130.86 -6.09
N LYS A 252 -68.36 130.30 -7.27
CA LYS A 252 -68.78 131.06 -8.45
C LYS A 252 -70.15 131.71 -8.26
N ALA A 253 -71.08 131.04 -7.57
CA ALA A 253 -72.37 131.61 -7.19
C ALA A 253 -72.22 132.77 -6.19
N LEU A 254 -71.28 132.68 -5.24
CA LEU A 254 -70.98 133.74 -4.27
C LEU A 254 -70.27 134.96 -4.87
N ARG A 255 -69.67 134.86 -6.06
CA ARG A 255 -68.95 135.97 -6.73
C ARG A 255 -69.82 136.87 -7.63
N ARG A 256 -71.12 136.57 -7.84
CA ARG A 256 -72.00 137.39 -8.69
C ARG A 256 -72.68 138.53 -7.89
N PRO A 257 -72.52 139.82 -8.26
CA PRO A 257 -73.09 140.96 -7.51
C PRO A 257 -74.62 141.03 -7.49
N GLU A 258 -75.30 140.50 -8.52
CA GLU A 258 -76.76 140.64 -8.72
C GLU A 258 -77.61 139.97 -7.62
N VAL A 259 -77.08 138.93 -6.95
CA VAL A 259 -77.84 138.17 -5.94
C VAL A 259 -77.86 138.88 -4.58
N ARG A 260 -76.90 139.78 -4.32
CA ARG A 260 -76.82 140.54 -3.06
C ARG A 260 -77.86 141.66 -2.99
N GLY A 261 -78.16 142.32 -4.11
CA GLY A 261 -79.16 143.40 -4.19
C GLY A 261 -80.59 142.91 -3.96
N ARG A 262 -80.97 141.78 -4.58
CA ARG A 262 -82.31 141.17 -4.46
C ARG A 262 -82.70 140.78 -3.03
N TRP A 263 -81.74 140.43 -2.19
CA TRP A 263 -82.02 140.08 -0.78
C TRP A 263 -82.33 141.31 0.06
N GLY A 264 -81.69 142.44 -0.21
CA GLY A 264 -82.01 143.72 0.42
C GLY A 264 -83.44 144.17 0.07
N GLU A 265 -83.83 144.03 -1.20
CA GLU A 265 -85.18 144.35 -1.68
C GLU A 265 -86.25 143.43 -1.06
N LEU A 266 -86.01 142.11 -1.04
CA LEU A 266 -86.95 141.16 -0.43
C LEU A 266 -87.10 141.38 1.08
N GLN A 267 -86.01 141.72 1.77
CA GLN A 267 -86.04 142.05 3.19
C GLN A 267 -86.82 143.34 3.44
N LEU A 268 -86.61 144.39 2.63
CA LEU A 268 -87.34 145.65 2.74
C LEU A 268 -88.84 145.40 2.59
N ARG A 269 -89.25 144.70 1.52
CA ARG A 269 -90.65 144.36 1.25
C ARG A 269 -91.29 143.59 2.41
N ARG A 270 -90.58 142.60 2.96
CA ARG A 270 -91.07 141.82 4.12
C ARG A 270 -91.25 142.68 5.36
N VAL A 271 -90.38 143.66 5.61
CA VAL A 271 -90.52 144.56 6.78
C VAL A 271 -91.76 145.44 6.65
N VAL A 272 -92.07 145.95 5.45
CA VAL A 272 -93.26 146.79 5.24
C VAL A 272 -94.55 145.97 5.24
N GLU A 273 -94.53 144.76 4.66
CA GLU A 273 -95.65 143.81 4.74
C GLU A 273 -95.91 143.36 6.19
N MET A 274 -94.86 143.15 7.00
CA MET A 274 -95.01 142.87 8.45
C MET A 274 -95.53 144.09 9.24
N ALA A 275 -95.31 145.31 8.76
CA ALA A 275 -95.91 146.52 9.30
C ALA A 275 -97.38 146.74 8.85
N GLY A 276 -97.93 145.81 8.06
CA GLY A 276 -99.33 145.79 7.64
C GLY A 276 -99.64 146.54 6.34
N MET A 277 -98.63 147.02 5.62
CA MET A 277 -98.82 147.78 4.37
C MET A 277 -98.96 146.85 3.16
N VAL A 278 -99.89 147.16 2.27
CA VAL A 278 -100.17 146.38 1.05
C VAL A 278 -99.52 147.04 -0.15
N ASN A 279 -98.75 146.24 -0.91
CA ASN A 279 -98.05 146.69 -2.10
C ASN A 279 -99.03 147.30 -3.13
N PHE A 280 -98.67 148.43 -3.74
CA PHE A 280 -99.45 149.25 -4.69
C PHE A 280 -100.68 149.98 -4.12
N CYS A 281 -101.09 149.72 -2.89
CA CYS A 281 -102.09 150.52 -2.19
C CYS A 281 -101.44 151.54 -1.26
N ASP A 282 -100.50 151.07 -0.44
CA ASP A 282 -99.89 151.85 0.65
C ASP A 282 -98.44 152.21 0.38
N PHE A 283 -97.76 151.51 -0.55
CA PHE A 283 -96.40 151.85 -0.96
C PHE A 283 -96.13 151.41 -2.40
N VAL A 284 -95.20 152.11 -3.06
CA VAL A 284 -94.71 151.78 -4.41
C VAL A 284 -93.18 151.82 -4.42
N GLU A 285 -92.58 150.75 -4.91
CA GLU A 285 -91.13 150.59 -5.00
C GLU A 285 -90.56 151.34 -6.23
N GLN A 286 -89.41 151.99 -6.05
CA GLN A 286 -88.57 152.56 -7.12
C GLN A 286 -89.24 153.52 -8.13
N ARG A 287 -90.25 154.31 -7.74
CA ARG A 287 -90.82 155.35 -8.62
C ARG A 287 -89.90 156.56 -8.67
N SER A 288 -89.40 156.91 -9.86
CA SER A 288 -88.63 158.14 -10.08
C SER A 288 -89.57 159.32 -10.34
N SER A 289 -89.42 160.43 -9.59
CA SER A 289 -90.13 161.70 -9.87
C SER A 289 -89.15 162.80 -10.29
N GLU A 290 -89.52 163.60 -11.28
CA GLU A 290 -88.73 164.76 -11.73
C GLU A 290 -89.29 166.05 -11.12
N SER A 291 -88.43 166.80 -10.41
CA SER A 291 -88.67 168.18 -9.98
C SER A 291 -87.45 169.02 -10.38
N PRO A 292 -87.60 170.32 -10.74
CA PRO A 292 -86.70 171.01 -11.67
C PRO A 292 -85.24 171.24 -11.24
N ASP A 293 -84.79 170.83 -10.04
CA ASP A 293 -83.39 171.01 -9.64
C ASP A 293 -82.76 169.86 -8.83
N SER A 294 -83.40 168.68 -8.74
CA SER A 294 -82.69 167.41 -8.44
C SER A 294 -83.58 166.18 -8.66
N ARG A 295 -82.98 165.09 -9.13
CA ARG A 295 -83.64 163.80 -9.37
C ARG A 295 -83.37 162.85 -8.21
N LEU A 296 -84.38 162.64 -7.36
CA LEU A 296 -84.37 161.67 -6.27
C LEU A 296 -85.04 160.38 -6.73
N ARG A 297 -84.40 159.23 -6.45
CA ARG A 297 -85.00 157.91 -6.62
C ARG A 297 -84.99 157.20 -5.26
N PRO A 298 -86.02 157.43 -4.43
CA PRO A 298 -86.16 156.74 -3.16
C PRO A 298 -86.40 155.25 -3.42
N ASP A 299 -85.81 154.39 -2.59
CA ASP A 299 -85.96 152.94 -2.74
C ASP A 299 -87.43 152.49 -2.55
N LEU A 300 -88.19 153.22 -1.73
CA LEU A 300 -89.60 152.98 -1.46
C LEU A 300 -90.33 154.30 -1.16
N ILE A 301 -91.54 154.46 -1.69
CA ILE A 301 -92.41 155.62 -1.44
C ILE A 301 -93.69 155.09 -0.78
N VAL A 302 -94.04 155.65 0.37
CA VAL A 302 -95.27 155.39 1.15
C VAL A 302 -96.24 156.54 0.92
#